data_AF-A0A367LV16-F1
#
_entry.id   AF-A0A367LV16-F1
#
_cell.length_a   1.000
_cell.length_b   1.000
_cell.length_c   1.000
_cell.angle_alpha   90.00
_cell.angle_beta   90.00
_cell.angle_gamma   90.00
#
_symmetry.space_group_name_H-M   'P 1'
#
loop_
_entity.id
_entity.type
_entity.pdbx_description
1 polymer ?
#
loop_
_entity_poly.entity_id
_entity_poly.type
_entity_poly.pdbx_seq_one_letter_code
_entity_poly.pdbx_strand_id
1 'polypeptide(L)'
;GGGGRGIRRCNSREELEQAFPRVISEATKAFGSAEVFLEKCIVNPKHIEAQILADSFGNTVHLFERDCSIQRRNQKLIEIAPSPQLTPEQRAYIGDLAVRAAKA
;
A
#
# COMPACT_ATOMS: atom_id res chain seq x y z
N GLY A 1 -5.74 -7.73 6.07
CA GLY A 1 -4.38 -8.18 5.73
C GLY A 1 -3.35 -7.17 6.19
N GLY A 2 -2.10 -7.58 6.44
CA GLY A 2 -1.04 -6.68 6.91
C GLY A 2 0.35 -7.33 6.86
N GLY A 3 1.39 -6.53 6.61
CA GLY A 3 2.80 -7.00 6.62
C GLY A 3 3.21 -7.91 5.47
N GLY A 4 2.58 -7.80 4.30
CA GLY A 4 2.91 -8.59 3.11
C GLY A 4 2.43 -10.05 3.12
N ARG A 5 1.61 -10.43 4.12
CA ARG A 5 1.02 -11.77 4.25
C ARG A 5 -0.37 -11.84 3.62
N GLY A 6 -0.74 -12.98 3.05
CA GLY A 6 -2.04 -13.16 2.38
C GLY A 6 -2.15 -12.48 1.02
N ILE A 7 -1.02 -12.17 0.36
CA ILE A 7 -0.99 -11.62 -1.00
C ILE A 7 -0.43 -12.69 -1.94
N ARG A 8 -1.12 -12.94 -3.05
CA ARG A 8 -0.69 -13.85 -4.12
C ARG A 8 -0.88 -13.17 -5.46
N ARG A 9 0.18 -13.17 -6.27
CA ARG A 9 0.09 -12.78 -7.69
C ARG A 9 -0.35 -14.00 -8.49
N CYS A 10 -1.34 -13.82 -9.33
CA CYS A 10 -1.83 -14.81 -10.27
C CYS A 10 -1.79 -14.19 -11.68
N ASN A 11 -1.17 -14.87 -12.63
CA ASN A 11 -1.04 -14.44 -14.02
C ASN A 11 -2.01 -15.19 -14.95
N SER A 12 -2.75 -16.15 -14.43
CA SER A 12 -3.80 -16.88 -15.14
C SER A 12 -4.97 -17.20 -14.23
N ARG A 13 -6.08 -17.65 -14.83
CA ARG A 13 -7.27 -18.10 -14.10
C ARG A 13 -6.96 -19.33 -13.25
N GLU A 14 -6.18 -20.25 -13.77
CA GLU A 14 -5.81 -21.50 -13.12
C GLU A 14 -4.94 -21.22 -11.88
N GLU A 15 -3.99 -20.29 -11.98
CA GLU A 15 -3.20 -19.85 -10.83
C GLU A 15 -4.07 -19.23 -9.73
N LEU A 16 -5.11 -18.47 -10.12
CA LEU A 16 -6.07 -17.87 -9.18
C LEU A 16 -6.89 -18.94 -8.47
N GLU A 17 -7.47 -19.88 -9.21
CA GLU A 17 -8.27 -20.98 -8.65
C GLU A 17 -7.46 -21.84 -7.67
N GLN A 18 -6.17 -22.07 -7.95
CA GLN A 18 -5.26 -22.80 -7.06
C GLN A 18 -4.83 -21.98 -5.83
N ALA A 19 -4.61 -20.67 -5.98
CA ALA A 19 -4.13 -19.82 -4.90
C ALA A 19 -5.24 -19.39 -3.92
N PHE A 20 -6.47 -19.23 -4.41
CA PHE A 20 -7.58 -18.66 -3.64
C PHE A 20 -7.83 -19.37 -2.30
N PRO A 21 -7.94 -20.72 -2.23
CA PRO A 21 -8.16 -21.41 -0.94
C PRO A 21 -7.04 -21.17 0.07
N ARG A 22 -5.79 -21.03 -0.40
CA ARG A 22 -4.63 -20.74 0.45
C ARG A 22 -4.69 -19.32 1.00
N VAL A 23 -5.04 -18.34 0.18
CA VAL A 23 -5.18 -16.94 0.60
C VAL A 23 -6.28 -16.81 1.66
N ILE A 24 -7.45 -17.42 1.43
CA ILE A 24 -8.55 -17.44 2.41
C ILE A 24 -8.11 -18.05 3.74
N SER A 25 -7.42 -19.20 3.70
CA SER A 25 -6.92 -19.88 4.90
C SER A 25 -5.90 -19.03 5.66
N GLU A 26 -4.94 -18.41 4.95
CA GLU A 26 -3.94 -17.51 5.54
C GLU A 26 -4.59 -16.25 6.16
N ALA A 27 -5.53 -15.63 5.44
CA ALA A 27 -6.23 -14.43 5.90
C ALA A 27 -7.04 -14.70 7.17
N THR A 28 -7.82 -15.78 7.17
CA THR A 28 -8.63 -16.19 8.32
C THR A 28 -7.77 -16.44 9.55
N LYS A 29 -6.66 -17.17 9.39
CA LYS A 29 -5.76 -17.50 10.51
C LYS A 29 -4.98 -16.29 11.04
N ALA A 30 -4.60 -15.36 10.16
CA ALA A 30 -3.77 -14.22 10.55
C ALA A 30 -4.57 -13.01 11.04
N PHE A 31 -5.80 -12.82 10.54
CA PHE A 31 -6.58 -11.60 10.78
C PHE A 31 -8.01 -11.87 11.30
N GLY A 32 -8.42 -13.13 11.45
CA GLY A 32 -9.77 -13.50 11.92
C GLY A 32 -10.90 -13.25 10.91
N SER A 33 -10.57 -12.78 9.69
CA SER A 33 -11.52 -12.53 8.60
C SER A 33 -11.02 -13.18 7.29
N ALA A 34 -11.97 -13.69 6.52
CA ALA A 34 -11.75 -14.31 5.21
C ALA A 34 -11.97 -13.35 4.04
N GLU A 35 -12.23 -12.07 4.30
CA GLU A 35 -12.47 -11.09 3.24
C GLU A 35 -11.23 -10.88 2.38
N VAL A 36 -11.43 -11.01 1.07
CA VAL A 36 -10.39 -10.83 0.05
C VAL A 36 -10.98 -10.07 -1.13
N PHE A 37 -10.12 -9.36 -1.85
CA PHE A 37 -10.46 -8.70 -3.11
C PHE A 37 -9.34 -8.95 -4.13
N LEU A 38 -9.60 -8.62 -5.39
CA LEU A 38 -8.62 -8.73 -6.47
C LEU A 38 -8.30 -7.34 -7.01
N GLU A 39 -7.02 -7.08 -7.23
CA GLU A 39 -6.52 -5.86 -7.86
C GLU A 39 -5.67 -6.17 -9.09
N LYS A 40 -5.58 -5.20 -10.00
CA LYS A 40 -4.64 -5.27 -11.11
C LYS A 40 -3.21 -5.19 -10.58
N CYS A 41 -2.42 -6.22 -10.85
CA CYS A 41 -1.00 -6.23 -10.50
C CYS A 41 -0.22 -5.22 -11.37
N ILE A 42 0.34 -4.19 -10.75
CA ILE A 42 1.30 -3.29 -11.39
C ILE A 42 2.67 -3.98 -11.37
N VAL A 43 3.33 -4.08 -12.53
CA VAL A 43 4.66 -4.71 -12.65
C VAL A 43 5.74 -3.66 -12.39
N ASN A 44 6.73 -4.01 -11.57
CA ASN A 44 7.81 -3.11 -11.13
C ASN A 44 7.31 -1.78 -10.53
N PRO A 45 6.38 -1.82 -9.55
CA PRO A 45 5.84 -0.61 -8.97
C PRO A 45 6.86 0.08 -8.06
N LYS A 46 6.67 1.38 -7.85
CA LYS A 46 7.25 2.11 -6.72
C LYS A 46 6.22 2.18 -5.61
N HIS A 47 6.63 1.93 -4.37
CA HIS A 47 5.77 2.06 -3.20
C HIS A 47 6.01 3.42 -2.58
N ILE A 48 5.13 4.37 -2.86
CA ILE A 48 5.16 5.73 -2.32
C ILE A 48 4.01 5.88 -1.33
N GLU A 49 4.30 6.40 -0.15
CA GLU A 49 3.30 6.66 0.88
C GLU A 49 3.44 8.07 1.46
N ALA A 50 2.32 8.74 1.73
CA ALA A 50 2.29 10.07 2.33
C ALA A 50 2.04 9.98 3.84
N GLN A 51 2.76 10.78 4.62
CA GLN A 51 2.51 10.91 6.05
C GLN A 51 1.47 12.00 6.29
N ILE A 52 0.41 11.70 7.04
CA ILE A 52 -0.61 12.68 7.44
C ILE A 52 -0.57 12.90 8.95
N LEU A 53 -0.84 14.13 9.37
CA LEU A 53 -1.16 14.51 10.75
C LEU A 53 -2.46 15.32 10.74
N ALA A 54 -3.42 14.94 11.56
CA ALA A 54 -4.70 15.62 11.71
C ALA A 54 -5.03 15.80 13.19
N ASP A 55 -5.70 16.90 13.52
CA ASP A 55 -6.18 17.18 14.87
C ASP A 55 -7.71 17.19 14.95
N SER A 56 -8.24 17.30 16.17
CA SER A 56 -9.67 17.37 16.44
C SER A 56 -10.31 18.72 16.11
N PHE A 57 -9.52 19.72 15.70
CA PHE A 57 -9.99 21.07 15.36
C PHE A 57 -10.17 21.24 13.84
N GLY A 58 -9.95 20.17 13.06
CA GLY A 58 -10.11 20.16 11.61
C GLY A 58 -8.85 20.54 10.83
N ASN A 59 -7.70 20.68 11.51
CA ASN A 59 -6.43 20.88 10.82
C ASN A 59 -5.92 19.54 10.29
N THR A 60 -5.36 19.56 9.08
CA THR A 60 -4.76 18.38 8.46
C THR A 60 -3.61 18.82 7.59
N VAL A 61 -2.46 18.20 7.79
CA VAL A 61 -1.22 18.47 7.05
C VAL A 61 -0.60 17.17 6.58
N HIS A 62 0.17 17.23 5.50
CA HIS A 62 1.06 16.14 5.13
C HIS A 62 2.51 16.46 5.55
N LEU A 63 3.27 15.44 5.93
CA LEU A 63 4.70 15.52 6.23
C LEU A 63 5.49 14.85 5.10
N PHE A 64 5.17 15.28 3.87
CA PHE A 64 5.72 14.72 2.62
C PHE A 64 5.47 13.21 2.48
N GLU A 65 6.24 12.57 1.59
CA GLU A 65 6.18 11.16 1.25
C GLU A 65 7.45 10.39 1.65
N ARG A 66 7.32 9.06 1.70
CA ARG A 66 8.43 8.11 1.78
C ARG A 66 8.44 7.21 0.56
N ASP A 67 9.64 6.87 0.09
CA ASP A 67 9.87 5.77 -0.84
C ASP A 67 10.19 4.49 -0.06
N CYS A 68 9.26 3.54 -0.10
CA CYS A 68 9.38 2.23 0.54
C CYS A 68 9.53 1.11 -0.51
N SER A 69 10.03 1.41 -1.70
CA SER A 69 10.09 0.45 -2.82
C SER A 69 11.10 -0.68 -2.61
N ILE A 70 12.07 -0.50 -1.70
CA ILE A 70 13.06 -1.54 -1.38
C ILE A 70 12.41 -2.54 -0.43
N GLN A 71 11.94 -3.64 -1.03
CA GLN A 71 11.16 -4.66 -0.33
C GLN A 71 11.68 -6.06 -0.63
N ARG A 72 11.43 -6.99 0.29
CA ARG A 72 11.57 -8.42 0.06
C ARG A 72 10.27 -9.11 0.42
N ARG A 73 9.69 -9.86 -0.52
CA ARG A 73 8.39 -10.56 -0.33
C ARG A 73 7.29 -9.63 0.23
N ASN A 74 7.14 -8.45 -0.37
CA ASN A 74 6.15 -7.44 0.01
C ASN A 74 6.32 -6.86 1.43
N GLN A 75 7.51 -6.99 2.02
CA GLN A 75 7.88 -6.40 3.30
C GLN A 75 8.93 -5.31 3.08
N LYS A 76 8.71 -4.13 3.66
CA LYS A 76 9.63 -3.00 3.62
C LYS A 76 10.95 -3.37 4.31
N LEU A 77 12.06 -3.02 3.66
CA LEU A 77 13.40 -3.23 4.21
C LEU A 77 14.14 -1.90 4.43
N ILE A 78 14.07 -1.02 3.43
CA ILE A 78 14.71 0.30 3.47
C ILE A 78 13.67 1.33 3.02
N GLU A 79 13.61 2.44 3.74
CA GLU A 79 12.68 3.53 3.53
C GLU A 79 13.45 4.85 3.46
N ILE A 80 13.14 5.69 2.47
CA ILE A 80 13.86 6.94 2.20
C ILE A 80 12.86 8.10 2.17
N ALA A 81 13.22 9.24 2.77
CA ALA A 81 12.41 10.44 2.80
C ALA A 81 13.27 11.70 2.51
N PRO A 82 12.82 12.62 1.65
CA PRO A 82 11.73 12.45 0.68
C PRO A 82 12.09 11.42 -0.41
N SER A 83 11.13 11.01 -1.24
CA SER A 83 11.39 10.08 -2.34
C SER A 83 12.30 10.74 -3.40
N PRO A 84 13.38 10.07 -3.83
CA PRO A 84 14.19 10.55 -4.95
C PRO A 84 13.50 10.36 -6.32
N GLN A 85 12.34 9.69 -6.36
CA GLN A 85 11.64 9.34 -7.60
C GLN A 85 10.61 10.41 -8.01
N LEU A 86 10.21 11.30 -7.10
CA LEU A 86 9.17 12.29 -7.36
C LEU A 86 9.74 13.68 -7.64
N THR A 87 9.20 14.33 -8.66
CA THR A 87 9.41 15.76 -8.87
C THR A 87 8.72 16.58 -7.77
N PRO A 88 9.12 17.84 -7.53
CA PRO A 88 8.43 18.73 -6.60
C PRO A 88 6.92 18.86 -6.87
N GLU A 89 6.52 18.89 -8.15
CA GLU A 89 5.12 19.02 -8.56
C GLU A 89 4.32 17.76 -8.24
N GLN A 90 4.89 16.57 -8.52
CA GLN A 90 4.26 15.30 -8.17
C GLN A 90 4.12 15.13 -6.65
N ARG A 91 5.14 15.57 -5.90
CA ARG A 91 5.12 15.56 -4.43
C ARG A 91 4.02 16.46 -3.88
N ALA A 92 3.89 17.68 -4.40
CA ALA A 92 2.80 18.59 -4.01
C ALA A 92 1.44 17.97 -4.33
N TYR A 93 1.27 17.43 -5.54
CA TYR A 93 0.04 16.79 -5.98
C TYR A 93 -0.37 15.60 -5.09
N ILE A 94 0.56 14.69 -4.76
CA ILE A 94 0.30 13.54 -3.90
C ILE A 94 0.00 13.99 -2.46
N GLY A 95 0.75 14.97 -1.94
CA GLY A 95 0.52 15.56 -0.62
C GLY A 95 -0.89 16.13 -0.48
N ASP A 96 -1.31 16.96 -1.45
CA ASP A 96 -2.64 17.57 -1.47
C ASP A 96 -3.76 16.54 -1.62
N LEU A 97 -3.54 15.50 -2.43
CA LEU A 97 -4.48 14.37 -2.54
C LEU A 97 -4.62 13.63 -1.21
N ALA A 98 -3.52 13.36 -0.52
CA ALA A 98 -3.53 12.65 0.75
C ALA A 98 -4.21 13.47 1.86
N VAL A 99 -4.00 14.79 1.90
CA VAL A 99 -4.72 15.70 2.81
C VAL A 99 -6.21 15.72 2.50
N ARG A 100 -6.60 15.80 1.22
CA ARG A 100 -8.02 15.75 0.83
C ARG A 100 -8.68 14.44 1.21
N ALA A 101 -8.01 13.31 1.00
CA ALA A 101 -8.52 12.00 1.38
C ALA A 101 -8.68 11.85 2.90
N ALA A 102 -7.75 12.39 3.68
CA ALA A 102 -7.81 12.33 5.15
C ALA A 102 -8.89 13.22 5.78
N LYS A 103 -9.40 14.21 5.03
CA LYS A 103 -10.50 15.09 5.45
C LYS A 103 -11.90 14.56 5.09
N ALA A 104 -11.99 13.56 4.20
CA ALA A 104 -13.25 13.00 3.71
C ALA A 104 -13.83 11.98 4.70
#